data_AF-A0AA50DZ19-F1
#
_entry.id   AF-A0AA50DZ19-F1
#
_cell.length_a   1.000
_cell.length_b   1.000
_cell.length_c   1.000
_cell.angle_alpha   90.00
_cell.angle_beta   90.00
_cell.angle_gamma   90.00
#
_symmetry.space_group_name_H-M   'P 1'
#
loop_
_entity.id
_entity.type
_entity.pdbx_description
1 polymer ?
#
loop_
_entity_poly.entity_id
_entity_poly.type
_entity_poly.pdbx_seq_one_letter_code
_entity_poly.pdbx_strand_id
1 'polypeptide(L)'
;MVPTQNPQTLSYLLEMGALIARHESGVVIPLAIAKAPVHMDDPGLTSRLARNELLLQQATELATNLKVDAHPALRIDDDVARAISHTAREKMRT
;
A
#
# COMPACT_ATOMS: atom_id res chain seq x y z
N MET A 1 -7.08 -2.99 4.00
CA MET A 1 -6.13 -2.14 3.25
C MET A 1 -5.20 -1.46 4.24
N VAL A 2 -3.90 -1.41 3.96
CA VAL A 2 -2.86 -0.95 4.91
C VAL A 2 -1.96 0.08 4.23
N PRO A 3 -1.85 1.32 4.73
CA PRO A 3 -0.99 2.33 4.12
C PRO A 3 0.49 2.06 4.42
N THR A 4 1.37 2.27 3.43
CA THR A 4 2.83 2.02 3.58
C THR A 4 3.69 3.27 3.74
N GLN A 5 3.07 4.46 3.80
CA GLN A 5 3.76 5.75 3.72
C GLN A 5 4.71 6.05 4.88
N ASN A 6 4.46 5.46 6.05
CA ASN A 6 5.33 5.60 7.21
C ASN A 6 6.04 4.26 7.51
N PRO A 7 7.33 4.11 7.16
CA PRO A 7 8.09 2.90 7.41
C PRO A 7 8.17 2.52 8.90
N GLN A 8 8.13 3.50 9.80
CA GLN A 8 8.22 3.27 11.26
C GLN A 8 6.99 2.53 11.79
N THR A 9 5.84 2.70 11.14
CA THR A 9 4.57 2.06 11.53
C THR A 9 4.19 0.91 10.62
N LEU A 10 4.95 0.64 9.55
CA LEU A 10 4.59 -0.33 8.51
C LEU A 10 4.39 -1.74 9.09
N SER A 11 5.37 -2.25 9.84
CA SER A 11 5.30 -3.62 10.42
C SER A 11 4.06 -3.77 11.28
N TYR A 12 3.87 -2.86 12.24
CA TYR A 12 2.73 -2.90 13.17
C TYR A 12 1.38 -2.84 12.44
N LEU A 13 1.20 -1.91 11.51
CA LEU A 13 -0.07 -1.78 10.77
C LEU A 13 -0.34 -3.01 9.90
N LEU A 14 0.71 -3.61 9.34
CA LEU A 14 0.58 -4.80 8.52
C LEU A 14 0.28 -6.03 9.38
N GLU A 15 0.91 -6.18 10.54
CA GLU A 15 0.62 -7.24 11.52
C GLU A 15 -0.85 -7.20 11.95
N MET A 16 -1.35 -6.01 12.29
CA MET A 16 -2.76 -5.82 12.64
C MET A 16 -3.68 -6.15 11.46
N GLY A 17 -3.34 -5.69 10.25
CA GLY A 17 -4.09 -6.01 9.04
C GLY A 17 -4.11 -7.51 8.74
N ALA A 18 -2.98 -8.20 8.91
CA ALA A 18 -2.84 -9.63 8.69
C ALA A 18 -3.61 -10.46 9.72
N LEU A 19 -3.63 -10.02 10.98
CA LEU A 19 -4.44 -10.68 12.02
C LEU A 19 -5.93 -10.69 11.64
N ILE A 20 -6.45 -9.54 11.21
CA ILE A 20 -7.85 -9.40 10.79
C ILE A 20 -8.10 -10.21 9.51
N ALA A 21 -7.25 -10.06 8.49
CA ALA A 21 -7.41 -10.77 7.22
C ALA A 21 -7.39 -12.29 7.42
N ARG A 22 -6.51 -12.83 8.26
CA ARG A 22 -6.48 -14.27 8.56
C ARG A 22 -7.75 -14.73 9.28
N HIS A 23 -8.25 -13.95 10.23
CA HIS A 23 -9.51 -14.27 10.93
C HIS A 23 -10.70 -14.30 9.97
N GLU A 24 -10.78 -13.32 9.07
CA GLU A 24 -11.87 -13.17 8.10
C GLU A 24 -11.66 -13.97 6.80
N SER A 25 -10.62 -14.82 6.72
CA SER A 25 -10.21 -15.51 5.48
C SER A 25 -10.06 -14.57 4.27
N GLY A 26 -9.64 -13.33 4.52
CA GLY A 26 -9.41 -12.30 3.53
C GLY A 26 -7.95 -12.10 3.18
N VAL A 27 -7.68 -10.96 2.53
CA VAL A 27 -6.35 -10.56 2.05
C VAL A 27 -5.96 -9.21 2.61
N VAL A 28 -4.66 -8.92 2.65
CA VAL A 28 -4.17 -7.56 2.91
C VAL A 28 -3.88 -6.85 1.59
N ILE A 29 -4.17 -5.55 1.55
CA ILE A 29 -3.88 -4.70 0.40
C ILE A 29 -2.94 -3.59 0.89
N PRO A 30 -1.62 -3.80 0.84
CA PRO A 30 -0.65 -2.74 1.06
C PRO A 30 -0.82 -1.65 0.00
N LEU A 31 -1.00 -0.39 0.41
CA LEU A 31 -1.21 0.72 -0.50
C LEU A 31 -0.12 1.77 -0.32
N ALA A 32 0.59 2.03 -1.41
CA ALA A 32 1.52 3.15 -1.53
C ALA A 32 0.97 4.23 -2.47
N ILE A 33 1.14 5.49 -2.08
CA ILE A 33 0.68 6.65 -2.85
C ILE A 33 1.89 7.55 -3.08
N ALA A 34 2.31 7.69 -4.33
CA ALA A 34 3.30 8.67 -4.75
C ALA A 34 2.57 10.00 -5.01
N LYS A 35 3.00 11.08 -4.33
CA LYS A 35 2.38 12.39 -4.55
C LYS A 35 2.52 12.81 -6.02
N ALA A 36 1.40 13.14 -6.66
CA ALA A 36 1.40 13.64 -8.02
C ALA A 36 2.19 14.96 -8.12
N PRO A 37 3.21 15.05 -9.01
CA PRO A 37 3.87 16.32 -9.32
C PRO A 37 2.99 17.18 -10.23
N VAL A 38 3.41 18.44 -10.45
CA VAL A 38 2.80 19.32 -11.46
C VAL A 38 3.03 18.78 -12.88
N HIS A 39 4.20 18.17 -13.13
CA HIS A 39 4.56 17.55 -14.41
C HIS A 39 4.97 16.09 -14.20
N MET A 40 4.43 15.16 -15.01
CA MET A 40 4.62 13.72 -14.82
C MET A 40 6.03 13.22 -15.16
N ASP A 41 6.83 14.03 -15.83
CA ASP A 41 8.25 13.79 -16.15
C ASP A 41 9.20 14.33 -15.07
N ASP A 42 8.67 14.85 -13.96
CA ASP A 42 9.46 15.27 -12.80
C ASP A 42 10.33 14.10 -12.29
N PRO A 43 11.67 14.22 -12.28
CA PRO A 43 12.57 13.16 -11.81
C PRO A 43 12.30 12.71 -10.37
N GLY A 44 11.75 13.60 -9.54
CA GLY A 44 11.32 13.31 -8.19
C GLY A 44 10.16 12.32 -8.13
N LEU A 45 9.30 12.25 -9.16
CA LEU A 45 8.27 11.22 -9.25
C LEU A 45 8.89 9.83 -9.38
N THR A 46 9.86 9.66 -10.26
CA THR A 46 10.57 8.38 -10.44
C THR A 46 11.19 7.90 -9.13
N SER A 47 11.85 8.80 -8.39
CA SER A 47 12.44 8.47 -7.08
C SER A 47 11.37 8.06 -6.04
N ARG A 48 10.23 8.76 -6.00
CA ARG A 48 9.10 8.39 -5.11
C ARG A 48 8.48 7.05 -5.47
N LEU A 49 8.32 6.76 -6.76
CA LEU A 49 7.81 5.46 -7.23
C LEU A 49 8.75 4.33 -6.81
N ALA A 50 10.04 4.45 -7.09
CA ALA A 50 11.04 3.44 -6.70
C ALA A 50 11.06 3.20 -5.18
N ARG A 51 11.00 4.27 -4.38
CA ARG A 51 10.89 4.15 -2.91
C ARG A 51 9.61 3.42 -2.50
N ASN A 52 8.48 3.75 -3.12
CA ASN A 52 7.19 3.14 -2.80
C ASN A 52 7.14 1.66 -3.19
N GLU A 53 7.74 1.29 -4.32
CA GLU A 53 7.90 -0.10 -4.74
C GLU A 53 8.69 -0.91 -3.71
N LEU A 54 9.80 -0.37 -3.19
CA LEU A 54 10.58 -1.01 -2.12
C LEU A 54 9.74 -1.22 -0.86
N LEU A 55 8.93 -0.24 -0.46
CA LEU A 55 8.04 -0.35 0.70
C LEU A 55 6.92 -1.38 0.47
N LEU A 56 6.37 -1.47 -0.74
CA LEU A 56 5.38 -2.48 -1.09
C LEU A 56 5.98 -3.88 -1.12
N GLN A 57 7.22 -4.02 -1.59
CA GLN A 57 7.95 -5.29 -1.54
C GLN A 57 8.15 -5.73 -0.08
N GLN A 58 8.65 -4.85 0.78
CA GLN A 58 8.80 -5.14 2.21
C GLN A 58 7.47 -5.53 2.86
N ALA A 59 6.38 -4.83 2.53
CA ALA A 59 5.06 -5.17 3.04
C ALA A 59 4.58 -6.56 2.55
N THR A 60 4.87 -6.91 1.29
CA THR A 60 4.49 -8.21 0.71
C THR A 60 5.28 -9.35 1.36
N GLU A 61 6.58 -9.15 1.59
CA GLU A 61 7.45 -10.10 2.29
C GLU A 61 6.98 -10.34 3.73
N LEU A 62 6.66 -9.27 4.47
CA LEU A 62 6.11 -9.37 5.82
C LEU A 62 4.76 -10.11 5.84
N ALA A 63 3.85 -9.81 4.92
CA ALA A 63 2.55 -10.49 4.85
C ALA A 63 2.70 -11.99 4.54
N THR A 64 3.64 -12.34 3.65
CA THR A 64 4.01 -13.73 3.36
C THR A 64 4.49 -14.44 4.62
N ASN A 65 5.37 -13.81 5.41
CA ASN A 65 5.84 -14.36 6.68
C ASN A 65 4.70 -14.55 7.71
N LEU A 66 3.67 -13.71 7.64
CA LEU A 66 2.46 -13.78 8.46
C LEU A 66 1.41 -14.77 7.92
N LYS A 67 1.71 -15.45 6.80
CA LYS A 67 0.86 -16.43 6.12
C LYS A 67 -0.49 -15.85 5.68
N VAL A 68 -0.46 -14.62 5.16
CA VAL A 68 -1.64 -13.93 4.61
C VAL A 68 -1.33 -13.47 3.20
N ASP A 69 -2.28 -13.66 2.28
CA ASP A 69 -2.13 -13.19 0.90
C ASP A 69 -2.14 -11.66 0.84
N ALA A 70 -1.27 -11.10 0.00
CA ALA A 70 -1.03 -9.67 -0.09
C ALA A 70 -1.11 -9.20 -1.54
N HIS A 71 -2.02 -8.27 -1.81
CA HIS A 71 -2.20 -7.67 -3.14
C HIS A 71 -1.75 -6.20 -3.08
N PRO A 72 -0.45 -5.91 -3.26
CA PRO A 72 0.06 -4.55 -3.19
C PRO A 72 -0.52 -3.67 -4.31
N ALA A 73 -0.71 -2.38 -4.00
CA ALA A 73 -1.16 -1.38 -4.95
C ALA A 73 -0.31 -0.11 -4.84
N LEU A 74 0.08 0.43 -5.98
CA LEU A 74 0.78 1.71 -6.12
C LEU A 74 -0.10 2.69 -6.88
N ARG A 75 -0.21 3.92 -6.38
CA ARG A 75 -0.94 5.00 -7.07
C ARG A 75 -0.14 6.28 -7.12
N ILE A 76 -0.41 7.08 -8.14
CA ILE A 76 0.00 8.48 -8.21
C ILE A 76 -1.25 9.30 -7.94
N ASP A 77 -1.26 10.08 -6.86
CA ASP A 77 -2.41 10.89 -6.44
C ASP A 77 -1.93 12.09 -5.62
N ASP A 78 -2.70 13.17 -5.60
CA ASP A 78 -2.40 14.38 -4.85
C ASP A 78 -3.06 14.42 -3.46
N ASP A 79 -4.07 13.59 -3.23
CA ASP A 79 -4.81 13.49 -1.97
C ASP A 79 -4.79 12.05 -1.42
N VAL A 80 -4.08 11.86 -0.32
CA VAL A 80 -3.89 10.56 0.32
C VAL A 80 -5.22 9.95 0.78
N ALA A 81 -6.11 10.74 1.39
CA ALA A 81 -7.35 10.21 1.95
C ALA A 81 -8.29 9.76 0.83
N ARG A 82 -8.45 10.60 -0.20
CA ARG A 82 -9.25 10.28 -1.38
C ARG A 82 -8.71 9.08 -2.15
N ALA A 83 -7.39 9.01 -2.33
CA ALA A 83 -6.73 7.86 -2.96
C ALA A 83 -7.03 6.55 -2.22
N ILE A 84 -6.97 6.55 -0.88
CA ILE A 84 -7.33 5.39 -0.06
C ILE A 84 -8.80 5.03 -0.30
N SER A 85 -9.74 5.97 -0.15
CA SER A 85 -11.17 5.70 -0.32
C SER A 85 -11.52 5.16 -1.71
N HIS A 86 -10.94 5.74 -2.76
CA HIS A 86 -11.14 5.27 -4.14
C HIS A 86 -10.61 3.86 -4.33
N THR A 87 -9.37 3.60 -3.88
CA THR A 87 -8.76 2.26 -3.98
C THR A 87 -9.59 1.22 -3.23
N ALA A 88 -10.10 1.56 -2.04
CA ALA A 88 -10.96 0.65 -1.27
C ALA A 88 -12.20 0.27 -2.08
N ARG A 89 -12.86 1.26 -2.69
CA ARG A 89 -14.08 1.05 -3.48
C ARG A 89 -13.82 0.24 -4.74
N GLU A 90 -12.70 0.49 -5.43
CA GLU A 90 -12.29 -0.25 -6.62
C GLU A 90 -12.07 -1.74 -6.28
N LYS A 91 -11.34 -2.02 -5.19
CA LYS A 91 -11.03 -3.38 -4.75
C LYS A 91 -12.23 -4.17 -4.22
N MET A 92 -13.25 -3.50 -3.70
CA MET A 92 -14.51 -4.15 -3.31
C MET A 92 -15.32 -4.74 -4.48
N ARG A 93 -15.01 -4.35 -5.73
CA ARG A 93 -15.71 -4.83 -6.93
C ARG A 93 -14.98 -5.95 -7.67
N THR A 94 -13.76 -6.27 -7.25
CA THR A 94 -12.89 -7.26 -7.92
C THR A 94 -12.80 -8.50 -7.05
#